data_AF-A0A7C5JIS9-F1
#
_entry.id   AF-A0A7C5JIS9-F1
#
_cell.length_a   1.000
_cell.length_b   1.000
_cell.length_c   1.000
_cell.angle_alpha   90.00
_cell.angle_beta   90.00
_cell.angle_gamma   90.00
#
_symmetry.space_group_name_H-M   'P 1'
#
loop_
_entity.id
_entity.type
_entity.pdbx_description
1 polymer ?
#
loop_
_entity_poly.entity_id
_entity_poly.type
_entity_poly.pdbx_seq_one_letter_code
_entity_poly.pdbx_strand_id
1 'polypeptide(L)'
;MNIKDTKIKKGDLLVSQPFMVDGNFRRSVVLLVEYNEEGALGFILNRPIDFSVDELMPDFPDFNAQGYFGGPVATNTIHFVHKVGELLENSVEVYDGIYWGGDFEKLKFLI
;
A
#
# COMPACT_ATOMS: atom_id res chain seq x y z
N MET A 1 8.32 6.00 -26.91
CA MET A 1 8.94 5.65 -25.62
C MET A 1 9.10 4.13 -25.61
N ASN A 2 10.34 3.63 -25.69
CA ASN A 2 10.61 2.19 -25.78
C ASN A 2 10.51 1.59 -24.37
N ILE A 3 9.51 0.74 -24.14
CA ILE A 3 9.19 0.14 -22.83
C ILE A 3 10.11 -1.07 -22.50
N LYS A 4 11.09 -1.38 -23.36
CA LYS A 4 11.81 -2.66 -23.32
C LYS A 4 12.89 -2.80 -22.24
N ASP A 5 13.31 -1.74 -21.55
CA ASP A 5 14.45 -1.79 -20.62
C ASP A 5 14.18 -1.22 -19.22
N THR A 6 12.92 -1.02 -18.82
CA THR A 6 12.62 -0.57 -17.45
C THR A 6 12.73 -1.75 -16.49
N LYS A 7 13.84 -1.82 -15.74
CA LYS A 7 14.02 -2.79 -14.66
C LYS A 7 13.09 -2.41 -13.49
N ILE A 8 12.15 -3.29 -13.19
CA ILE A 8 11.20 -3.15 -12.07
C ILE A 8 11.99 -3.01 -10.75
N LYS A 9 11.54 -2.09 -9.91
CA LYS A 9 12.12 -1.86 -8.57
C LYS A 9 11.06 -1.43 -7.57
N LYS A 10 11.43 -1.51 -6.28
CA LYS A 10 10.69 -0.87 -5.19
C LYS A 10 10.45 0.61 -5.53
N GLY A 11 9.22 1.08 -5.29
CA GLY A 11 8.75 2.42 -5.61
C GLY A 11 8.02 2.54 -6.94
N ASP A 12 8.12 1.54 -7.83
CA ASP A 12 7.40 1.57 -9.09
C ASP A 12 5.88 1.37 -8.88
N LEU A 13 5.10 2.06 -9.71
CA LEU A 13 3.66 1.82 -9.84
C LEU A 13 3.40 0.88 -11.02
N LEU A 14 2.81 -0.28 -10.73
CA LEU A 14 2.36 -1.21 -11.75
C LEU A 14 0.92 -0.89 -12.13
N VAL A 15 0.70 -0.56 -13.40
CA VAL A 15 -0.62 -0.27 -13.94
C VAL A 15 -1.13 -1.49 -14.68
N SER A 16 -2.29 -2.00 -14.28
CA SER A 16 -2.89 -3.17 -14.93
C SER A 16 -3.17 -2.91 -16.41
N GLN A 17 -3.01 -3.94 -17.24
CA GLN A 17 -3.41 -3.87 -18.63
C GLN A 17 -4.95 -3.77 -18.76
N PRO A 18 -5.48 -3.12 -19.81
CA PRO A 18 -6.93 -2.95 -19.98
C PRO A 18 -7.74 -4.25 -19.92
N PHE A 19 -7.17 -5.36 -20.39
CA PHE A 19 -7.81 -6.68 -20.45
C PHE A 19 -7.25 -7.67 -19.42
N MET A 20 -6.80 -7.18 -18.26
CA MET A 20 -6.35 -8.04 -17.16
C MET A 20 -7.42 -9.08 -16.81
N VAL A 21 -7.04 -10.36 -16.89
CA VAL A 21 -7.94 -11.51 -16.69
C VAL A 21 -8.13 -11.80 -15.20
N ASP A 22 -7.09 -11.60 -14.39
CA ASP A 22 -7.19 -11.72 -12.94
C ASP A 22 -8.05 -10.60 -12.38
N GLY A 23 -9.21 -10.96 -11.81
CA GLY A 23 -10.15 -10.03 -11.21
C GLY A 23 -9.55 -9.21 -10.07
N ASN A 24 -8.58 -9.77 -9.34
CA ASN A 24 -7.91 -9.06 -8.25
C ASN A 24 -7.13 -7.85 -8.75
N PHE A 25 -6.59 -7.88 -9.97
CA PHE A 25 -5.76 -6.80 -10.53
C PHE A 25 -6.44 -6.06 -11.68
N ARG A 26 -7.72 -6.32 -11.95
CA ARG A 26 -8.45 -5.60 -13.00
C ARG A 26 -8.56 -4.12 -12.66
N ARG A 27 -8.09 -3.27 -13.58
CA ARG A 27 -8.05 -1.79 -13.44
C ARG A 27 -7.29 -1.33 -12.20
N SER A 28 -6.33 -2.10 -11.70
CA SER A 28 -5.55 -1.74 -10.51
C SER A 28 -4.33 -0.89 -10.85
N VAL A 29 -3.95 -0.07 -9.88
CA VAL A 29 -2.63 0.55 -9.75
C VAL A 29 -2.01 -0.02 -8.48
N VAL A 30 -0.87 -0.70 -8.60
CA VAL A 30 -0.18 -1.36 -7.49
C VAL A 30 1.12 -0.61 -7.19
N LEU A 31 1.33 -0.21 -5.94
CA LEU A 31 2.62 0.29 -5.47
C LEU A 31 3.49 -0.88 -5.02
N LEU A 32 4.66 -1.05 -5.64
CA LEU A 32 5.66 -2.00 -5.17
C LEU A 32 6.42 -1.41 -3.98
N VAL A 33 6.30 -2.04 -2.82
CA VAL A 33 6.99 -1.62 -1.58
C VAL A 33 8.17 -2.53 -1.23
N GLU A 34 8.23 -3.72 -1.85
CA GLU A 34 9.39 -4.60 -1.82
C GLU A 34 9.54 -5.31 -3.17
N TYR A 35 10.78 -5.45 -3.64
CA TYR A 35 11.11 -6.21 -4.85
C TYR A 35 12.57 -6.68 -4.77
N ASN A 36 12.79 -7.98 -4.62
CA ASN A 36 14.10 -8.61 -4.51
C ASN A 36 14.07 -10.02 -5.15
N GLU A 37 15.14 -10.81 -4.96
CA GLU A 37 15.24 -12.16 -5.52
C GLU A 37 14.27 -13.17 -4.87
N GLU A 38 13.80 -12.88 -3.66
CA GLU A 38 12.86 -13.73 -2.92
C GLU A 38 11.41 -13.45 -3.32
N GLY A 39 11.10 -12.26 -3.81
CA GLY A 39 9.79 -11.92 -4.34
C GLY A 39 9.48 -10.43 -4.38
N ALA A 40 8.18 -10.15 -4.37
CA ALA A 40 7.65 -8.80 -4.45
C ALA A 40 6.49 -8.62 -3.48
N LEU A 41 6.41 -7.44 -2.85
CA LEU A 41 5.27 -7.01 -2.04
C LEU A 41 4.76 -5.68 -2.58
N GLY A 42 3.45 -5.55 -2.68
CA GLY A 42 2.83 -4.32 -3.12
C GLY A 42 1.37 -4.21 -2.76
N PHE A 43 0.85 -2.98 -2.83
CA PHE A 43 -0.51 -2.65 -2.43
C PHE A 43 -1.28 -2.01 -3.58
N ILE A 44 -2.50 -2.49 -3.81
CA ILE A 44 -3.45 -1.85 -4.72
C ILE A 44 -3.89 -0.52 -4.09
N LEU A 45 -3.69 0.59 -4.80
CA LEU A 45 -3.96 1.93 -4.29
C LEU A 45 -5.36 2.47 -4.64
N ASN A 46 -6.00 1.92 -5.66
CA ASN A 46 -7.16 2.53 -6.31
C ASN A 46 -8.43 1.68 -6.22
N ARG A 47 -8.56 0.87 -5.18
CA ARG A 47 -9.74 0.04 -4.93
C ARG A 47 -10.30 0.34 -3.53
N PRO A 48 -11.16 1.37 -3.41
CA PRO A 48 -11.82 1.65 -2.15
C PRO A 48 -12.71 0.48 -1.72
N ILE A 49 -12.91 0.34 -0.42
CA ILE A 49 -13.91 -0.55 0.18
C ILE A 49 -14.96 0.27 0.93
N ASP A 50 -16.08 -0.36 1.28
CA ASP A 50 -17.20 0.29 1.96
C ASP A 50 -16.99 0.44 3.47
N PHE A 51 -15.76 0.21 3.96
CA PHE A 51 -15.38 0.33 5.36
C PHE A 51 -14.40 1.50 5.53
N SER A 52 -14.68 2.33 6.53
CA SER A 52 -13.79 3.36 7.04
C SER A 52 -12.67 2.78 7.90
N VAL A 53 -11.62 3.56 8.18
CA VAL A 53 -10.50 3.10 9.01
C VAL A 53 -10.95 2.78 10.44
N ASP A 54 -11.85 3.58 11.02
CA ASP A 54 -12.41 3.37 12.35
C ASP A 54 -13.33 2.13 12.43
N GLU A 55 -14.05 1.79 11.36
CA GLU A 55 -14.81 0.53 11.29
C GLU A 55 -13.90 -0.70 11.21
N LEU A 56 -12.77 -0.58 10.51
CA LEU A 56 -11.77 -1.64 10.41
C LEU A 56 -10.97 -1.79 11.72
N MET A 57 -10.84 -0.71 12.49
CA MET A 57 -10.07 -0.63 13.73
C MET A 57 -10.79 0.19 14.79
N PRO A 58 -11.57 -0.46 15.67
CA PRO A 58 -12.39 0.23 16.67
C PRO A 58 -11.61 1.06 17.70
N ASP A 59 -10.31 0.81 17.83
CA ASP A 59 -9.39 1.50 18.74
C ASP A 59 -8.54 2.58 18.04
N PHE A 60 -8.79 2.83 16.76
CA PHE A 60 -8.17 3.94 16.03
C PHE A 60 -8.86 5.26 16.38
N PRO A 61 -8.12 6.39 16.44
CA PRO A 61 -8.75 7.71 16.58
C PRO A 61 -9.82 7.96 15.52
N ASP A 62 -10.80 8.80 15.84
CA ASP A 62 -11.82 9.22 14.88
C ASP A 62 -11.13 9.88 13.68
N PHE A 63 -11.08 9.16 12.57
CA PHE A 63 -10.37 9.55 11.37
C PHE A 63 -11.22 9.21 10.17
N ASN A 64 -11.83 10.24 9.58
CA ASN A 64 -12.70 10.10 8.42
C ASN A 64 -11.87 9.81 7.15
N ALA A 65 -11.42 8.57 7.04
CA ALA A 65 -10.69 8.05 5.90
C ALA A 65 -11.28 6.72 5.46
N GLN A 66 -11.39 6.57 4.15
CA GLN A 66 -11.86 5.35 3.53
C GLN A 66 -10.75 4.29 3.50
N GLY A 67 -11.08 3.04 3.81
CA GLY A 67 -10.21 1.90 3.63
C GLY A 67 -10.03 1.54 2.15
N TYR A 68 -8.93 0.88 1.83
CA TYR A 68 -8.65 0.38 0.48
C TYR A 68 -8.31 -1.10 0.53
N PHE A 69 -8.79 -1.85 -0.46
CA PHE A 69 -8.40 -3.24 -0.65
C PHE A 69 -6.96 -3.30 -1.13
N GLY A 70 -6.03 -3.65 -0.24
CA GLY A 70 -4.59 -3.68 -0.54
C GLY A 70 -4.16 -4.84 -1.45
N GLY A 71 -4.90 -5.95 -1.47
CA GLY A 71 -4.57 -7.13 -2.27
C GLY A 71 -5.24 -8.39 -1.76
N PRO A 72 -5.15 -9.51 -2.50
CA PRO A 72 -5.81 -10.77 -2.14
C PRO A 72 -5.10 -11.57 -1.04
N VAL A 73 -3.93 -11.13 -0.60
CA VAL A 73 -3.10 -11.82 0.41
C VAL A 73 -3.26 -11.13 1.75
N ALA A 74 -3.40 -11.91 2.83
CA ALA A 74 -3.55 -11.41 4.20
C ALA A 74 -4.64 -10.33 4.33
N THR A 75 -5.83 -10.59 3.79
CA THR A 75 -6.95 -9.61 3.77
C THR A 75 -7.50 -9.24 5.15
N ASN A 76 -7.00 -9.88 6.21
CA ASN A 76 -7.33 -9.61 7.60
C ASN A 76 -6.25 -8.78 8.33
N THR A 77 -5.25 -8.26 7.62
CA THR A 77 -4.23 -7.35 8.16
C THR A 77 -4.37 -5.95 7.56
N ILE A 78 -3.94 -4.96 8.33
CA ILE A 78 -3.95 -3.56 7.91
C ILE A 78 -2.53 -3.12 7.66
N HIS A 79 -2.34 -2.49 6.50
CA HIS A 79 -1.09 -1.88 6.10
C HIS A 79 -1.37 -0.43 5.74
N PHE A 80 -0.39 0.43 5.98
CA PHE A 80 -0.50 1.85 5.73
C PHE A 80 0.76 2.35 5.04
N VAL A 81 0.56 3.35 4.18
CA VAL A 81 1.60 4.07 3.44
C VAL A 81 1.53 5.52 3.89
N HIS A 82 2.67 6.12 4.24
CA HIS A 82 2.71 7.41 4.91
C HIS A 82 4.00 8.19 4.58
N LYS A 83 4.09 9.44 5.05
CA LYS A 83 5.25 10.34 4.86
C LYS A 83 6.03 10.66 6.12
N VAL A 84 5.65 10.03 7.23
CA VAL A 84 6.18 10.31 8.58
C VAL A 84 7.16 9.25 9.04
N GLY A 85 7.98 8.71 8.12
CA GLY A 85 8.92 7.62 8.40
C GLY A 85 9.87 7.90 9.57
N GLU A 86 10.35 9.15 9.69
CA GLU A 86 11.21 9.59 10.78
C GLU A 86 10.53 9.59 12.16
N LEU A 87 9.19 9.59 12.21
CA LEU A 87 8.41 9.61 13.46
C LEU A 87 7.97 8.20 13.88
N LEU A 88 7.96 7.24 12.96
CA LEU A 88 7.46 5.90 13.18
C LEU A 88 8.60 4.89 13.04
N GLU A 89 9.00 4.29 14.15
CA GLU A 89 10.00 3.22 14.16
C GLU A 89 9.56 2.04 13.26
N ASN A 90 10.53 1.34 12.68
CA ASN A 90 10.33 0.23 11.74
C ASN A 90 9.63 0.61 10.42
N SER A 91 9.49 1.90 10.12
CA SER A 91 9.06 2.35 8.79
C SER A 91 10.09 1.98 7.74
N VAL A 92 9.63 1.46 6.60
CA VAL A 92 10.50 1.12 5.47
C VAL A 92 10.28 2.13 4.36
N GLU A 93 11.33 2.87 3.99
CA GLU A 93 11.24 3.82 2.88
C GLU A 93 11.03 3.05 1.56
N VAL A 94 10.01 3.45 0.81
CA VAL A 94 9.63 2.91 -0.49
C VAL A 94 10.23 3.76 -1.60
N TYR A 95 9.95 5.07 -1.57
CA TYR A 95 10.37 6.02 -2.60
C TYR A 95 10.18 7.47 -2.13
N ASP A 96 11.23 8.30 -2.21
CA ASP A 96 11.17 9.76 -2.07
C ASP A 96 10.31 10.24 -0.88
N GLY A 97 10.65 9.78 0.33
CA GLY A 97 9.91 10.13 1.55
C GLY A 97 8.53 9.48 1.69
N ILE A 98 8.17 8.52 0.82
CA ILE A 98 7.06 7.60 1.01
C ILE A 98 7.57 6.35 1.73
N TYR A 99 6.90 5.98 2.82
CA TYR A 99 7.21 4.82 3.65
C TYR A 99 6.01 3.90 3.76
N TRP A 100 6.25 2.63 4.08
CA TRP A 100 5.21 1.68 4.46
C TRP A 100 5.56 0.98 5.76
N GLY A 101 4.53 0.53 6.47
CA GLY A 101 4.67 -0.13 7.77
C GLY A 101 5.10 0.84 8.86
N GLY A 102 5.76 0.33 9.89
CA GLY A 102 6.12 1.07 11.08
C GLY A 102 5.20 0.81 12.28
N ASP A 103 5.49 1.48 13.40
CA ASP A 103 4.73 1.34 14.64
C ASP A 103 3.32 1.94 14.51
N PHE A 104 2.34 1.06 14.44
CA PHE A 104 0.94 1.42 14.31
C PHE A 104 0.39 2.14 15.55
N GLU A 105 0.84 1.78 16.75
CA GLU A 105 0.38 2.45 17.98
C GLU A 105 0.86 3.89 18.02
N LYS A 106 2.08 4.16 17.54
CA LYS A 106 2.57 5.54 17.38
C LYS A 106 1.81 6.31 16.30
N LEU A 107 1.42 5.66 15.20
CA LEU A 107 0.64 6.31 14.13
C LEU A 107 -0.65 6.92 14.68
N LYS A 108 -1.34 6.25 15.61
CA LYS A 108 -2.57 6.75 16.25
C LYS A 108 -2.38 8.11 16.93
N PHE A 109 -1.18 8.45 17.41
CA PHE A 109 -0.92 9.74 18.05
C PHE A 109 -0.62 10.87 17.07
N LEU A 110 -0.48 10.57 15.77
CA LEU A 110 -0.16 11.56 14.73
C LEU A 110 -1.40 12.02 13.93
N ILE A 111 -2.56 11.45 14.21
CA ILE A 111 -3.84 11.72 13.54
C ILE A 111 -4.74 12.56 14.42
#